data_AF-A0A847FRZ3-F1
#
_entry.id   AF-A0A847FRZ3-F1
#
_cell.length_a   1.000
_cell.length_b   1.000
_cell.length_c   1.000
_cell.angle_alpha   90.00
_cell.angle_beta   90.00
_cell.angle_gamma   90.00
#
_symmetry.space_group_name_H-M   'P 1'
#
loop_
_entity.id
_entity.type
_entity.pdbx_description
1 polymer ?
#
loop_
_entity_poly.entity_id
_entity_poly.type
_entity_poly.pdbx_seq_one_letter_code
_entity_poly.pdbx_strand_id
1 'polypeptide(L)' 'MGLLGCLALAGVLVLAGVLLARSGRPAPPRAAEPPELAALRGRYARGEISREEYLARRDELSSR' A
#
# COMPACT_ATOMS: atom_id res chain seq x y z
N MET A 1 -1.78 -33.15 -1.99
CA MET A 1 -1.60 -31.72 -2.26
C MET A 1 -2.83 -30.84 -1.98
N GLY A 2 -4.01 -31.38 -1.63
CA GLY A 2 -5.23 -30.56 -1.51
C GLY A 2 -5.34 -29.72 -0.23
N LEU A 3 -5.19 -30.33 0.95
CA LEU A 3 -5.51 -29.65 2.22
C LEU A 3 -4.43 -28.66 2.67
N LEU A 4 -3.16 -29.05 2.57
CA LEU A 4 -2.00 -28.22 2.91
C LEU A 4 -1.90 -26.97 2.02
N GLY A 5 -2.23 -27.11 0.72
CA GLY A 5 -2.27 -25.98 -0.21
C GLY A 5 -3.38 -24.99 0.14
N CYS A 6 -4.58 -25.49 0.46
CA CYS A 6 -5.69 -24.65 0.90
C CYS A 6 -5.38 -23.89 2.19
N LEU A 7 -4.71 -24.53 3.16
CA LEU A 7 -4.33 -23.88 4.42
C LEU A 7 -3.30 -22.78 4.19
N ALA A 8 -2.30 -23.04 3.34
CA ALA A 8 -1.30 -22.04 2.97
C ALA A 8 -1.95 -20.85 2.25
N LEU A 9 -2.84 -21.11 1.29
CA LEU A 9 -3.55 -20.07 0.54
C LEU A 9 -4.44 -19.21 1.45
N ALA A 10 -5.19 -19.84 2.37
CA ALA A 10 -5.99 -19.14 3.36
C ALA A 10 -5.13 -18.26 4.28
N GLY A 11 -3.99 -18.78 4.74
CA GLY A 11 -3.01 -18.01 5.53
C GLY A 11 -2.47 -16.79 4.77
N VAL A 12 -2.14 -16.94 3.50
CA VAL A 12 -1.69 -15.83 2.63
C VAL A 12 -2.78 -14.78 2.45
N LEU A 13 -4.03 -15.19 2.21
CA LEU A 13 -5.17 -14.27 2.07
C LEU A 13 -5.46 -13.52 3.36
N VAL A 14 -5.42 -14.19 4.51
CA VAL A 14 -5.57 -13.56 5.82
C VAL A 14 -4.44 -12.58 6.08
N LEU A 15 -3.19 -12.96 5.80
CA LEU A 15 -2.03 -12.07 5.97
C LEU A 15 -2.14 -10.85 5.04
N ALA A 16 -2.51 -11.05 3.77
CA ALA A 16 -2.74 -9.97 2.83
C ALA A 16 -3.85 -9.03 3.30
N GLY A 17 -4.97 -9.57 3.77
CA GLY A 17 -6.08 -8.81 4.34
C GLY A 17 -5.67 -8.03 5.59
N VAL A 18 -4.85 -8.62 6.47
CA VAL A 18 -4.32 -7.95 7.67
C VAL A 18 -3.34 -6.84 7.28
N LEU A 19 -2.43 -7.07 6.33
CA LEU A 19 -1.51 -6.05 5.83
C LEU A 19 -2.28 -4.91 5.18
N LEU A 20 -3.35 -5.22 4.42
CA LEU A 20 -4.23 -4.24 3.81
C LEU A 20 -5.01 -3.46 4.87
N ALA A 21 -5.57 -4.13 5.87
CA ALA A 21 -6.27 -3.48 6.99
C ALA A 21 -5.33 -2.63 7.87
N ARG A 22 -4.07 -3.04 8.04
CA ARG A 22 -3.03 -2.24 8.70
C ARG A 22 -2.59 -1.06 7.84
N SER A 23 -2.58 -1.20 6.51
CA SER A 23 -2.31 -0.10 5.58
C SER A 23 -3.44 0.92 5.51
N GLY A 24 -4.68 0.48 5.75
CA GLY A 24 -5.86 1.35 5.89
C GLY A 24 -6.05 1.91 7.30
N ARG A 25 -5.30 1.43 8.30
CA ARG A 25 -5.29 2.01 9.64
C ARG A 25 -4.44 3.27 9.58
N PRO A 26 -5.00 4.47 9.84
CA PRO A 26 -4.25 5.71 9.77
C PRO A 26 -3.04 5.57 10.69
N ALA A 27 -1.84 5.69 10.10
CA ALA A 27 -0.62 5.77 10.86
C ALA A 27 -0.75 6.94 11.86
N PRO A 28 -0.26 6.80 13.10
CA PRO A 28 -0.24 7.91 14.05
C PRO A 28 0.42 9.12 13.37
N PRO A 29 -0.05 10.35 13.64
CA PRO A 29 0.24 11.54 12.84
C PRO A 29 1.73 11.83 12.85
N ARG A 30 2.46 11.24 11.90
CA ARG A 30 3.78 11.68 11.50
C ARG A 30 3.55 12.94 10.69
N ALA A 31 3.91 14.07 11.31
CA ALA A 31 4.13 15.38 10.70
C ALA A 31 3.74 15.47 9.22
N ALA A 32 2.52 15.96 8.97
CA ALA A 32 2.08 16.63 7.76
C ALA A 32 2.70 16.13 6.43
N GLU A 33 2.49 14.85 6.07
CA GLU A 33 2.61 14.51 4.65
C GLU A 33 1.51 15.25 3.88
N PRO A 34 1.83 15.97 2.79
CA PRO A 34 0.81 16.65 2.00
C PRO A 34 -0.24 15.64 1.52
N PRO A 35 -1.53 16.02 1.52
CA PRO A 35 -2.63 15.11 1.20
C PRO A 35 -2.47 14.46 -0.19
N GLU A 36 -1.77 15.13 -1.09
CA GLU A 36 -1.46 14.66 -2.44
C GLU A 36 -0.50 13.44 -2.43
N LEU A 37 0.49 13.42 -1.53
CA LEU A 37 1.40 12.28 -1.35
C LEU A 37 0.68 11.06 -0.75
N ALA A 38 -0.25 11.30 0.17
CA ALA A 38 -1.06 10.22 0.75
C ALA A 38 -1.94 9.54 -0.31
N ALA A 39 -2.60 10.34 -1.17
CA ALA A 39 -3.39 9.82 -2.28
C ALA A 39 -2.53 9.07 -3.31
N LEU A 40 -1.33 9.57 -3.61
CA LEU A 40 -0.38 8.91 -4.51
C LEU A 40 0.12 7.57 -3.95
N ARG A 41 0.48 7.51 -2.67
CA ARG A 41 0.87 6.27 -1.99
C ARG A 41 -0.27 5.25 -2.00
N GLY A 42 -1.51 5.70 -1.80
CA GLY A 42 -2.69 4.84 -1.87
C GLY A 42 -2.84 4.16 -3.24
N ARG A 43 -2.63 4.90 -4.34
CA ARG A 43 -2.68 4.35 -5.71
C ARG A 43 -1.58 3.31 -5.96
N TYR A 44 -0.35 3.60 -5.52
CA TYR A 44 0.77 2.65 -5.60
C TYR A 44 0.48 1.37 -4.81
N ALA A 45 -0.06 1.49 -3.60
CA ALA A 45 -0.42 0.33 -2.77
C ALA A 45 -1.53 -0.55 -3.40
N ARG A 46 -2.45 0.05 -4.18
CA ARG A 46 -3.46 -0.67 -4.96
C ARG A 46 -2.92 -1.27 -6.26
N GLY A 47 -1.69 -0.94 -6.66
CA GLY A 47 -1.11 -1.34 -7.94
C GLY A 47 -1.71 -0.59 -9.15
N GLU A 48 -2.41 0.52 -8.92
CA GLU A 48 -3.00 1.35 -9.99
C GLU A 48 -1.92 2.13 -10.76
N ILE A 49 -0.75 2.32 -10.16
CA ILE A 49 0.40 3.00 -10.76
C ILE A 49 1.67 2.17 -10.54
N SER A 50 2.57 2.23 -11.52
CA SER A 50 3.89 1.59 -11.42
C SER A 50 4.79 2.31 -10.40
N ARG A 51 5.85 1.62 -9.98
CA ARG A 51 6.92 2.19 -9.14
C ARG A 51 7.59 3.39 -9.80
N GLU A 52 7.83 3.35 -11.11
CA GLU A 52 8.45 4.49 -11.81
C GLU A 52 7.54 5.73 -11.75
N GLU A 53 6.24 5.56 -11.99
CA GLU A 53 5.27 6.65 -11.93
C GLU A 53 5.12 7.21 -10.51
N TYR A 54 5.11 6.33 -9.50
CA TYR A 54 5.09 6.76 -8.10
C TYR A 54 6.29 7.65 -7.75
N LEU A 55 7.50 7.27 -8.17
CA LEU A 55 8.71 8.03 -7.90
C LEU A 55 8.72 9.38 -8.63
N ALA A 56 8.35 9.39 -9.91
CA ALA A 56 8.30 10.62 -10.71
C ALA A 56 7.33 11.65 -10.09
N ARG A 57 6.12 11.22 -9.72
CA ARG A 57 5.09 12.07 -9.12
C ARG A 57 5.47 12.53 -7.72
N ARG A 58 6.12 11.67 -6.93
CA ARG A 58 6.59 12.02 -5.58
C ARG A 58 7.67 13.09 -5.64
N ASP A 59 8.61 12.96 -6.57
CA ASP A 59 9.70 13.92 -6.72
C ASP A 59 9.17 15.28 -7.23
N GLU A 60 8.20 15.29 -8.15
CA GLU A 60 7.47 16.48 -8.59
C GLU A 60 6.78 17.19 -7.41
N LEU A 61 6.10 16.44 -6.55
CA LEU A 61 5.45 16.96 -5.35
C LEU A 61 6.43 17.46 -4.28
N SER A 62 7.66 16.94 -4.24
CA SER A 62 8.70 17.38 -3.30
C SER A 62 9.47 18.62 -3.78
N SER A 63 9.41 18.89 -5.09
CA SER A 63 10.11 20.02 -5.72
C SER A 63 9.26 21.30 -5.76
N ARG A 64 8.01 21.25 -5.29
CA ARG A 64 7.11 22.40 -5.11
C ARG A 64 7.23 22.98 -3.71
#